data_AF-A0A2A4EPG9-F1
#
_entry.id   AF-A0A2A4EPG9-F1
#
_cell.length_a   1.000
_cell.length_b   1.000
_cell.length_c   1.000
_cell.angle_alpha   90.00
_cell.angle_beta   90.00
_cell.angle_gamma   90.00
#
_symmetry.space_group_name_H-M   'P 1'
#
loop_
_entity.id
_entity.type
_entity.pdbx_description
1 polymer ?
#
loop_
_entity_poly.entity_id
_entity_poly.type
_entity_poly.pdbx_seq_one_letter_code
_entity_poly.pdbx_strand_id
1 'polypeptide(L)'
;MKTRHLIVVTTGLLCGLLGAAGPASAQSIEEKLRAALRTTTEQLRQIEDTQAQLQADKTSAEQQRDKALADLKQAQLQLAATQGKSSGEAAAQSALSAEKASHAQDTQQLAKYKSSYEELLAVSRTRDAERTQAQTDLKTRDTQLQTCQAKNSQLYQVGHDILNAYEHVGFGTLLSSREPFAQSARVKYDDIAQRYGDQLYDGRFDPAARPATAATAATAASAAGAAGTSAAQK
;
A
#
# COMPACT_ATOMS: atom_id res chain seq x y z
N MET A 1 -3.34 76.51 16.04
CA MET A 1 -2.34 76.06 15.04
C MET A 1 -2.85 76.40 13.65
N LYS A 2 -2.44 77.57 13.16
CA LYS A 2 -1.66 77.76 11.91
C LYS A 2 -2.48 77.69 10.61
N THR A 3 -3.14 78.82 10.39
CA THR A 3 -3.44 79.49 9.11
C THR A 3 -2.25 79.52 8.14
N ARG A 4 -2.49 79.30 6.83
CA ARG A 4 -1.69 79.83 5.69
C ARG A 4 -2.60 79.94 4.45
N HIS A 5 -3.19 81.11 4.19
CA HIS A 5 -2.74 82.15 3.25
C HIS A 5 -3.50 82.11 1.92
N LEU A 6 -4.70 82.70 1.97
CA LEU A 6 -5.24 83.57 0.92
C LEU A 6 -4.43 84.89 0.93
N ILE A 7 -4.52 85.69 -0.14
CA ILE A 7 -3.77 86.95 -0.49
C ILE A 7 -2.59 86.60 -1.41
N VAL A 8 -2.56 87.00 -2.69
CA VAL A 8 -2.38 88.36 -3.25
C VAL A 8 -3.18 88.39 -4.58
N VAL A 9 -3.94 89.42 -4.93
CA VAL A 9 -3.49 90.52 -5.80
C VAL A 9 -4.59 91.60 -5.82
N THR A 10 -4.28 92.69 -5.10
CA THR A 10 -4.44 94.10 -5.47
C THR A 10 -5.75 94.60 -6.08
N THR A 11 -6.37 95.52 -5.35
CA THR A 11 -6.87 96.81 -5.87
C THR A 11 -7.17 97.66 -4.63
N GLY A 12 -6.47 98.74 -4.34
CA GLY A 12 -6.05 99.79 -5.26
C GLY A 12 -7.07 100.93 -5.16
N LEU A 13 -6.74 101.90 -4.31
CA LEU A 13 -7.18 103.29 -4.37
C LEU A 13 -8.61 103.62 -3.90
N LEU A 14 -8.76 103.84 -2.60
CA LEU A 14 -9.79 104.73 -2.06
C LEU A 14 -9.25 106.17 -2.06
N CYS A 15 -9.92 107.03 -2.82
CA CYS A 15 -10.46 108.33 -2.41
C CYS A 15 -9.63 109.17 -1.40
N GLY A 16 -9.31 110.43 -1.63
CA GLY A 16 -9.77 111.37 -2.63
C GLY A 16 -9.15 112.73 -2.32
N LEU A 17 -8.67 113.40 -3.36
CA LEU A 17 -8.36 114.82 -3.29
C LEU A 17 -9.68 115.59 -3.41
N LEU A 18 -9.90 116.43 -2.42
CA LEU A 18 -11.03 117.32 -2.27
C LEU A 18 -10.88 118.52 -3.22
N GLY A 19 -11.96 118.87 -3.92
CA GLY A 19 -12.30 120.26 -4.25
C GLY A 19 -12.01 120.74 -5.67
N ALA A 20 -13.06 120.89 -6.48
CA ALA A 20 -13.61 122.20 -6.88
C ALA A 20 -14.65 122.07 -8.01
N ALA A 21 -15.86 122.51 -7.68
CA ALA A 21 -16.91 123.13 -8.49
C ALA A 21 -16.94 122.96 -10.02
N GLY A 22 -18.03 122.34 -10.49
CA GLY A 22 -18.63 122.57 -11.80
C GLY A 22 -20.04 121.95 -11.83
N PRO A 23 -21.09 122.66 -12.32
CA PRO A 23 -22.41 122.09 -12.47
C PRO A 23 -22.42 121.17 -13.69
N ALA A 24 -21.91 119.96 -13.53
CA ALA A 24 -21.96 118.88 -14.54
C ALA A 24 -22.20 117.50 -13.88
N SER A 25 -22.69 117.47 -12.64
CA SER A 25 -22.83 116.27 -11.81
C SER A 25 -24.22 115.62 -11.85
N ALA A 26 -25.17 116.15 -12.60
CA ALA A 26 -26.48 115.52 -12.80
C ALA A 26 -26.44 114.41 -13.88
N GLN A 27 -25.67 114.60 -14.96
CA GLN A 27 -25.52 113.60 -16.02
C GLN A 27 -24.70 112.38 -15.57
N SER A 28 -23.71 112.58 -14.67
CA SER A 28 -22.83 111.50 -14.21
C SER A 28 -23.45 110.53 -13.19
N ILE A 29 -24.49 110.96 -12.46
CA ILE A 29 -25.23 110.08 -11.51
C ILE A 29 -26.23 109.21 -12.27
N GLU A 30 -26.93 109.77 -13.26
CA GLU A 30 -27.81 109.01 -14.16
C GLU A 30 -27.04 108.00 -15.01
N GLU A 31 -25.86 108.36 -15.52
CA GLU A 31 -24.98 107.42 -16.22
C GLU A 31 -24.47 106.29 -15.32
N LYS A 32 -24.17 106.58 -14.04
CA LYS A 32 -23.83 105.55 -13.05
C LYS A 32 -25.00 104.64 -12.70
N LEU A 33 -26.23 105.17 -12.62
CA LEU A 33 -27.43 104.34 -12.41
C LEU A 33 -27.72 103.45 -13.62
N ARG A 34 -27.54 103.97 -14.84
CA ARG A 34 -27.66 103.18 -16.08
C ARG A 34 -26.59 102.11 -16.18
N ALA A 35 -25.36 102.42 -15.82
CA ALA A 35 -24.27 101.45 -15.75
C ALA A 35 -24.54 100.38 -14.68
N ALA A 36 -25.00 100.77 -13.49
CA ALA A 36 -25.37 99.84 -12.42
C ALA A 36 -26.55 98.92 -12.81
N LEU A 37 -27.56 99.44 -13.52
CA LEU A 37 -28.66 98.64 -14.08
C LEU A 37 -28.18 97.66 -15.15
N ARG A 38 -27.26 98.07 -16.05
CA ARG A 38 -26.64 97.16 -17.02
C ARG A 38 -25.84 96.07 -16.33
N THR A 39 -24.98 96.42 -15.37
CA THR A 39 -24.17 95.47 -14.62
C THR A 39 -25.01 94.50 -13.79
N THR A 40 -26.11 94.94 -13.18
CA THR A 40 -27.02 94.05 -12.44
C THR A 40 -27.82 93.13 -13.36
N THR A 41 -28.19 93.61 -14.56
CA THR A 41 -28.84 92.77 -15.59
C THR A 41 -27.86 91.73 -16.14
N GLU A 42 -26.59 92.10 -16.36
CA GLU A 42 -25.50 91.19 -16.75
C GLU A 42 -25.23 90.16 -15.65
N GLN A 43 -25.20 90.56 -14.37
CA GLN A 43 -25.06 89.64 -13.23
C GLN A 43 -26.22 88.66 -13.11
N LEU A 44 -27.47 89.11 -13.29
CA LEU A 44 -28.64 88.22 -13.28
C LEU A 44 -28.54 87.16 -14.37
N ARG A 45 -28.23 87.59 -15.60
CA ARG A 45 -28.03 86.67 -16.74
C ARG A 45 -26.89 85.68 -16.47
N GLN A 46 -25.79 86.14 -15.89
CA GLN A 46 -24.66 85.29 -15.53
C GLN A 46 -25.00 84.30 -14.38
N ILE A 47 -25.88 84.68 -13.45
CA ILE A 47 -26.37 83.77 -12.39
C ILE A 47 -27.34 82.73 -12.99
N GLU A 48 -28.21 83.12 -13.92
CA GLU A 48 -29.11 82.19 -14.62
C GLU A 48 -28.32 81.18 -15.46
N ASP A 49 -27.30 81.63 -16.20
CA ASP A 49 -26.41 80.76 -16.98
C ASP A 49 -25.62 79.80 -16.06
N THR A 50 -25.11 80.28 -14.92
CA THR A 50 -24.40 79.41 -13.96
C THR A 50 -25.34 78.44 -13.24
N GLN A 51 -26.59 78.81 -12.98
CA GLN A 51 -27.60 77.90 -12.45
C GLN A 51 -27.92 76.80 -13.45
N ALA A 52 -28.16 77.14 -14.73
CA ALA A 52 -28.39 76.18 -15.79
C ALA A 52 -27.20 75.22 -15.96
N GLN A 53 -25.97 75.74 -15.90
CA GLN A 53 -24.74 74.95 -15.98
C GLN A 53 -24.60 73.99 -14.79
N LEU A 54 -24.82 74.46 -13.55
CA LEU A 54 -24.76 73.62 -12.35
C LEU A 54 -25.84 72.54 -12.34
N GLN A 55 -27.01 72.82 -12.91
CA GLN A 55 -28.10 71.86 -13.01
C GLN A 55 -27.81 70.79 -14.08
N ALA A 56 -27.17 71.17 -15.18
CA ALA A 56 -26.63 70.23 -16.17
C ALA A 56 -25.49 69.37 -15.59
N ASP A 57 -24.56 69.98 -14.86
CA ASP A 57 -23.44 69.28 -14.20
C ASP A 57 -23.93 68.33 -13.12
N LYS A 58 -24.95 68.72 -12.33
CA LYS A 58 -25.59 67.85 -11.34
C LYS A 58 -26.25 66.65 -12.00
N THR A 59 -26.99 66.87 -13.09
CA THR A 59 -27.65 65.78 -13.83
C THR A 59 -26.61 64.83 -14.45
N SER A 60 -25.52 65.37 -15.00
CA SER A 60 -24.37 64.62 -15.50
C SER A 60 -23.70 63.79 -14.39
N ALA A 61 -23.44 64.38 -13.24
CA ALA A 61 -22.83 63.71 -12.09
C ALA A 61 -23.75 62.64 -11.49
N GLU A 62 -25.07 62.86 -11.43
CA GLU A 62 -26.04 61.87 -11.00
C GLU A 62 -26.11 60.69 -11.98
N GLN A 63 -26.11 60.95 -13.29
CA GLN A 63 -26.03 59.89 -14.30
C GLN A 63 -24.73 59.09 -14.22
N GLN A 64 -23.59 59.75 -13.97
CA GLN A 64 -22.30 59.07 -13.80
C GLN A 64 -22.27 58.24 -12.52
N ARG A 65 -22.82 58.75 -11.41
CA ARG A 65 -22.96 58.01 -10.14
C ARG A 65 -23.84 56.78 -10.34
N ASP A 66 -24.99 56.93 -11.00
CA ASP A 66 -25.92 55.83 -11.19
C ASP A 66 -25.34 54.75 -12.11
N LYS A 67 -24.60 55.14 -13.15
CA LYS A 67 -23.79 54.21 -13.98
C LYS A 67 -22.72 53.50 -13.16
N ALA A 68 -21.92 54.23 -12.38
CA ALA A 68 -20.88 53.63 -11.53
C ALA A 68 -21.45 52.68 -10.48
N LEU A 69 -22.63 52.98 -9.92
CA LEU A 69 -23.34 52.09 -9.00
C LEU A 69 -23.86 50.83 -9.70
N ALA A 70 -24.35 50.95 -10.94
CA ALA A 70 -24.74 49.80 -11.75
C ALA A 70 -23.53 48.90 -12.09
N ASP A 71 -22.42 49.50 -12.49
CA ASP A 71 -21.18 48.79 -12.82
C ASP A 71 -20.59 48.08 -11.58
N LEU A 72 -20.61 48.74 -10.41
CA LEU A 72 -20.18 48.10 -9.16
C LEU A 72 -21.05 46.90 -8.79
N LYS A 73 -22.37 47.01 -8.93
CA LYS A 73 -23.28 45.87 -8.69
C LYS A 73 -22.99 44.73 -9.66
N GLN A 74 -22.79 45.05 -10.94
CA GLN A 74 -22.48 44.04 -11.95
C GLN A 74 -21.13 43.36 -11.70
N ALA A 75 -20.10 44.12 -11.32
CA ALA A 75 -18.79 43.59 -10.95
C ALA A 75 -18.87 42.70 -9.70
N GLN A 76 -19.64 43.10 -8.68
CA GLN A 76 -19.86 42.28 -7.48
C GLN A 76 -20.55 40.95 -7.79
N LEU A 77 -21.57 40.96 -8.65
CA LEU A 77 -22.26 39.74 -9.08
C LEU A 77 -21.33 38.79 -9.85
N GLN A 78 -20.48 39.32 -10.72
CA GLN A 78 -19.49 38.51 -11.46
C GLN A 78 -18.41 37.93 -10.54
N LEU A 79 -17.94 38.68 -9.55
CA LEU A 79 -16.97 38.20 -8.57
C LEU A 79 -17.55 37.05 -7.73
N ALA A 80 -18.78 37.23 -7.23
CA ALA A 80 -19.48 36.20 -6.46
C ALA A 80 -19.71 34.92 -7.29
N ALA A 81 -20.10 35.05 -8.55
CA ALA A 81 -20.28 33.92 -9.46
C ALA A 81 -18.96 33.18 -9.75
N THR A 82 -17.86 33.92 -9.91
CA THR A 82 -16.53 33.34 -10.21
C THR A 82 -15.93 32.65 -8.98
N GLN A 83 -16.05 33.28 -7.80
CA GLN A 83 -15.64 32.67 -6.53
C GLN A 83 -16.48 31.42 -6.20
N GLY A 84 -17.79 31.45 -6.47
CA GLY A 84 -18.66 30.27 -6.31
C GLY A 84 -18.25 29.10 -7.21
N LYS A 85 -17.89 29.36 -8.47
CA LYS A 85 -17.40 28.32 -9.40
C LYS A 85 -16.03 27.76 -8.97
N SER A 86 -15.08 28.65 -8.67
CA SER A 86 -13.73 28.25 -8.25
C SER A 86 -13.73 27.46 -6.92
N SER A 87 -14.58 27.85 -5.96
CA SER A 87 -14.73 27.10 -4.71
C SER A 87 -15.39 25.73 -4.92
N GLY A 88 -16.37 25.63 -5.84
CA GLY A 88 -16.96 24.35 -6.23
C GLY A 88 -15.96 23.41 -6.91
N GLU A 89 -15.14 23.92 -7.82
CA GLU A 89 -14.07 23.17 -8.48
C GLU A 89 -12.99 22.71 -7.49
N ALA A 90 -12.57 23.59 -6.58
CA ALA A 90 -11.62 23.23 -5.52
C ALA A 90 -12.18 22.13 -4.59
N ALA A 91 -13.45 22.23 -4.20
CA ALA A 91 -14.11 21.22 -3.39
C ALA A 91 -14.23 19.87 -4.11
N ALA A 92 -14.57 19.88 -5.40
CA ALA A 92 -14.62 18.67 -6.22
C ALA A 92 -13.23 18.02 -6.39
N GLN A 93 -12.18 18.83 -6.59
CA GLN A 93 -10.81 18.34 -6.68
C GLN A 93 -10.33 17.72 -5.36
N SER A 94 -10.65 18.35 -4.22
CA SER A 94 -10.35 17.82 -2.90
C SER A 94 -11.09 16.50 -2.64
N ALA A 95 -12.39 16.42 -2.99
CA ALA A 95 -13.17 15.19 -2.86
C ALA A 95 -12.59 14.05 -3.71
N LEU A 96 -12.27 14.30 -4.98
CA LEU A 96 -11.61 13.32 -5.87
C LEU A 96 -10.25 12.87 -5.33
N SER A 97 -9.47 13.78 -4.75
CA SER A 97 -8.17 13.43 -4.16
C SER A 97 -8.32 12.57 -2.91
N ALA A 98 -9.34 12.84 -2.08
CA ALA A 98 -9.66 12.05 -0.90
C ALA A 98 -10.13 10.64 -1.29
N GLU A 99 -10.97 10.53 -2.33
CA GLU A 99 -11.46 9.25 -2.83
C GLU A 99 -10.35 8.42 -3.50
N LYS A 100 -9.42 9.07 -4.22
CA LYS A 100 -8.21 8.39 -4.71
C LYS A 100 -7.33 7.90 -3.56
N ALA A 101 -7.19 8.70 -2.50
CA ALA A 101 -6.42 8.33 -1.33
C ALA A 101 -7.07 7.14 -0.58
N SER A 102 -8.40 7.12 -0.43
CA SER A 102 -9.10 5.98 0.16
C SER A 102 -8.96 4.73 -0.71
N HIS A 103 -9.15 4.84 -2.02
CA HIS A 103 -8.95 3.72 -2.94
C HIS A 103 -7.52 3.17 -2.90
N ALA A 104 -6.51 4.03 -2.79
CA ALA A 104 -5.13 3.60 -2.64
C ALA A 104 -4.90 2.85 -1.32
N GLN A 105 -5.48 3.32 -0.22
CA GLN A 105 -5.44 2.62 1.06
C GLN A 105 -6.16 1.27 1.01
N ASP A 106 -7.35 1.20 0.42
CA ASP A 106 -8.11 -0.04 0.27
C ASP A 106 -7.35 -1.05 -0.59
N THR A 107 -6.75 -0.58 -1.69
CA THR A 107 -5.92 -1.43 -2.56
C THR A 107 -4.70 -1.96 -1.80
N GLN A 108 -4.05 -1.13 -0.98
CA GLN A 108 -2.92 -1.55 -0.15
C GLN A 108 -3.35 -2.56 0.93
N GLN A 109 -4.53 -2.38 1.53
CA GLN A 109 -5.07 -3.33 2.49
C GLN A 109 -5.42 -4.66 1.82
N LEU A 110 -6.09 -4.63 0.66
CA LEU A 110 -6.38 -5.84 -0.13
C LEU A 110 -5.11 -6.57 -0.54
N ALA A 111 -4.06 -5.86 -0.93
CA ALA A 111 -2.77 -6.47 -1.23
C ALA A 111 -2.16 -7.16 0.00
N LYS A 112 -2.22 -6.52 1.18
CA LYS A 112 -1.76 -7.12 2.45
C LYS A 112 -2.56 -8.35 2.84
N TYR A 113 -3.89 -8.33 2.67
CA TYR A 113 -4.73 -9.49 2.96
C TYR A 113 -4.47 -10.64 1.98
N LYS A 114 -4.22 -10.35 0.71
CA LYS A 114 -3.83 -11.37 -0.28
C LYS A 114 -2.48 -11.98 0.07
N SER A 115 -1.48 -11.16 0.38
CA SER A 115 -0.15 -11.67 0.73
C SER A 115 -0.18 -12.49 2.01
N SER A 116 -0.92 -12.07 3.04
CA SER A 116 -1.04 -12.85 4.28
C SER A 116 -1.81 -14.15 4.08
N TYR A 117 -2.81 -14.16 3.19
CA TYR A 117 -3.52 -15.39 2.82
C TYR A 117 -2.62 -16.37 2.06
N GLU A 118 -1.83 -15.89 1.10
CA GLU A 118 -0.85 -16.70 0.38
C GLU A 118 0.23 -17.26 1.31
N GLU A 119 0.73 -16.45 2.25
CA GLU A 119 1.67 -16.88 3.27
C GLU A 119 1.06 -17.96 4.18
N LEU A 120 -0.18 -17.77 4.64
CA LEU A 120 -0.87 -18.75 5.47
C LEU A 120 -1.10 -20.07 4.72
N LEU A 121 -1.44 -20.00 3.43
CA LEU A 121 -1.57 -21.17 2.57
C LEU A 121 -0.24 -21.90 2.41
N ALA A 122 0.86 -21.16 2.22
CA ALA A 122 2.20 -21.71 2.12
C ALA A 122 2.61 -22.40 3.44
N VAL A 123 2.37 -21.76 4.59
CA VAL A 123 2.63 -22.35 5.91
C VAL A 123 1.81 -23.63 6.11
N SER A 124 0.52 -23.63 5.75
CA SER A 124 -0.32 -24.84 5.84
C SER A 124 0.26 -25.99 5.01
N ARG A 125 0.62 -25.73 3.75
CA ARG A 125 1.20 -26.76 2.86
C ARG A 125 2.52 -27.29 3.40
N THR A 126 3.38 -26.42 3.92
CA THR A 126 4.65 -26.82 4.55
C THR A 126 4.39 -27.70 5.78
N ARG A 127 3.44 -27.32 6.64
CA ARG A 127 3.08 -28.12 7.82
C ARG A 127 2.48 -29.48 7.45
N ASP A 128 1.67 -29.54 6.41
CA ASP A 128 1.12 -30.80 5.91
C ASP A 128 2.21 -31.71 5.33
N ALA A 129 3.18 -31.13 4.60
CA ALA A 129 4.33 -31.85 4.08
C ALA A 129 5.24 -32.37 5.21
N GLU A 130 5.57 -31.53 6.20
CA GLU A 130 6.34 -31.92 7.38
C GLU A 130 5.63 -33.02 8.17
N ARG A 131 4.31 -32.92 8.36
CA ARG A 131 3.52 -33.97 9.04
C ARG A 131 3.57 -35.29 8.28
N THR A 132 3.42 -35.24 6.96
CA THR A 132 3.48 -36.44 6.11
C THR A 132 4.87 -37.07 6.14
N GLN A 133 5.92 -36.27 6.10
CA GLN A 133 7.29 -36.72 6.22
C GLN A 133 7.55 -37.35 7.59
N ALA A 134 7.20 -36.66 8.68
CA ALA A 134 7.34 -37.18 10.04
C ALA A 134 6.57 -38.49 10.23
N GLN A 135 5.36 -38.61 9.69
CA GLN A 135 4.58 -39.86 9.76
C GLN A 135 5.25 -41.00 8.96
N THR A 136 5.89 -40.68 7.84
CA THR A 136 6.65 -41.66 7.03
C THR A 136 7.90 -42.11 7.75
N ASP A 137 8.61 -41.18 8.38
CA ASP A 137 9.81 -41.45 9.17
C ASP A 137 9.46 -42.32 10.38
N LEU A 138 8.38 -41.99 11.10
CA LEU A 138 7.88 -42.81 12.22
C LEU A 138 7.56 -44.24 11.76
N LYS A 139 6.80 -44.43 10.69
CA LYS A 139 6.50 -45.76 10.15
C LYS A 139 7.76 -46.54 9.76
N THR A 140 8.74 -45.85 9.17
CA THR A 140 10.03 -46.45 8.80
C THR A 140 10.79 -46.90 10.05
N ARG A 141 10.82 -46.07 11.09
CA ARG A 141 11.47 -46.39 12.37
C ARG A 141 10.75 -47.52 13.10
N ASP A 142 9.43 -47.52 13.13
CA ASP A 142 8.64 -48.62 13.71
C ASP A 142 8.94 -49.95 13.01
N THR A 143 9.03 -49.94 11.68
CA THR A 143 9.39 -51.13 10.89
C THR A 143 10.82 -51.61 11.20
N GLN A 144 11.77 -50.67 11.35
CA GLN A 144 13.14 -51.00 11.76
C GLN A 144 13.19 -51.60 13.17
N LEU A 145 12.42 -51.05 14.12
CA LEU A 145 12.34 -51.55 15.49
C LEU A 145 11.72 -52.95 15.53
N GLN A 146 10.64 -53.20 14.80
CA GLN A 146 10.04 -54.53 14.68
C GLN A 146 11.00 -55.54 14.08
N THR A 147 11.74 -55.16 13.04
CA THR A 147 12.77 -56.02 12.42
C THR A 147 13.89 -56.32 13.41
N CYS A 148 14.38 -55.31 14.13
CA CYS A 148 15.40 -55.48 15.16
C CYS A 148 14.92 -56.40 16.28
N GLN A 149 13.68 -56.24 16.75
CA GLN A 149 13.09 -57.10 17.77
C GLN A 149 12.97 -58.55 17.30
N ALA A 150 12.52 -58.77 16.06
CA ALA A 150 12.44 -60.10 15.47
C ALA A 150 13.84 -60.75 15.37
N LYS A 151 14.84 -60.01 14.87
CA LYS A 151 16.23 -60.47 14.78
C LYS A 151 16.85 -60.75 16.16
N ASN A 152 16.57 -59.93 17.16
CA ASN A 152 17.01 -60.16 18.53
C ASN A 152 16.39 -61.44 19.11
N SER A 153 15.09 -61.67 18.89
CA SER A 153 14.43 -62.90 19.32
C SER A 153 15.01 -64.14 18.64
N GLN A 154 15.32 -64.05 17.34
CA GLN A 154 15.97 -65.12 16.58
C GLN A 154 17.37 -65.41 17.12
N LEU A 155 18.20 -64.38 17.35
CA LEU A 155 19.53 -64.54 17.93
C LEU A 155 19.48 -65.16 19.33
N TYR A 156 18.49 -64.80 20.14
CA TYR A 156 18.30 -65.39 21.47
C TYR A 156 17.95 -66.89 21.39
N GLN A 157 17.07 -67.28 20.46
CA GLN A 157 16.75 -68.69 20.20
C GLN A 157 17.97 -69.47 19.72
N VAL A 158 18.72 -68.94 18.75
CA VAL A 158 19.94 -69.58 18.24
C VAL A 158 20.98 -69.73 19.37
N GLY A 159 21.11 -68.74 20.24
CA GLY A 159 21.97 -68.82 21.42
C GLY A 159 21.56 -69.98 22.36
N HIS A 160 20.27 -70.13 22.64
CA HIS A 160 19.76 -71.27 23.43
C HIS A 160 19.99 -72.61 22.73
N ASP A 161 19.79 -72.69 21.42
CA ASP A 161 20.03 -73.92 20.66
C ASP A 161 21.50 -74.34 20.71
N ILE A 162 22.45 -73.38 20.63
CA ILE A 162 23.88 -73.65 20.78
C ILE A 162 24.21 -74.18 22.19
N LEU A 163 23.65 -73.57 23.24
CA LEU A 163 23.83 -74.03 24.63
C LEU A 163 23.26 -75.44 24.82
N ASN A 164 22.05 -75.70 24.30
CA ASN A 164 21.41 -77.01 24.37
C ASN A 164 22.21 -78.09 23.64
N ALA A 165 22.72 -77.77 22.45
CA ALA A 165 23.58 -78.67 21.68
C ALA A 165 24.87 -79.01 22.45
N TYR A 166 25.49 -78.04 23.13
CA TYR A 166 26.66 -78.28 23.96
C TYR A 166 26.37 -79.22 25.13
N GLU A 167 25.23 -79.04 25.81
CA GLU A 167 24.78 -79.91 26.91
C GLU A 167 24.58 -81.36 26.45
N HIS A 168 23.89 -81.57 25.33
CA HIS A 168 23.57 -82.92 24.84
C HIS A 168 24.79 -83.65 24.24
N VAL A 169 25.74 -82.92 23.62
CA VAL A 169 26.99 -83.50 23.14
C VAL A 169 27.86 -83.99 24.30
N GLY A 170 27.86 -83.30 25.45
CA GLY A 170 28.63 -83.70 26.63
C GLY A 170 28.21 -85.03 27.26
N PHE A 171 26.91 -85.30 27.35
CA PHE A 171 26.41 -86.50 28.05
C PHE A 171 26.27 -87.74 27.15
N GLY A 172 25.88 -87.60 25.88
CA GLY A 172 25.73 -88.74 24.96
C GLY A 172 27.04 -89.17 24.29
N THR A 173 27.94 -88.23 23.99
CA THR A 173 29.13 -88.49 23.17
C THR A 173 30.27 -89.10 23.98
N LEU A 174 30.36 -88.82 25.29
CA LEU A 174 31.38 -89.47 26.16
C LEU A 174 31.20 -90.99 26.26
N LEU A 175 29.96 -91.49 26.17
CA LEU A 175 29.67 -92.93 26.21
C LEU A 175 29.95 -93.61 24.85
N SER A 176 29.79 -92.90 23.73
CA SER A 176 30.10 -93.39 22.37
C SER A 176 31.54 -93.12 21.88
N SER A 177 32.33 -92.31 22.61
CA SER A 177 33.72 -91.91 22.24
C SER A 177 34.76 -93.04 22.32
N ARG A 178 34.36 -94.27 22.65
CA ARG A 178 35.24 -95.45 22.65
C ARG A 178 35.33 -96.16 21.29
N GLU A 179 34.60 -95.71 20.26
CA GLU A 179 34.60 -96.32 18.93
C GLU A 179 35.11 -95.38 17.80
N PRO A 180 35.81 -95.90 16.78
CA PRO A 180 36.75 -95.16 15.93
C PRO A 180 36.09 -94.46 14.71
N PHE A 181 35.27 -93.43 14.94
CA PHE A 181 34.65 -92.63 13.86
C PHE A 181 35.02 -91.13 13.89
N ALA A 182 36.27 -90.81 14.23
CA ALA A 182 36.78 -89.44 14.38
C ALA A 182 36.62 -88.55 13.13
N GLN A 183 36.63 -89.12 11.92
CA GLN A 183 36.42 -88.36 10.67
C GLN A 183 34.95 -87.94 10.50
N SER A 184 33.99 -88.83 10.74
CA SER A 184 32.56 -88.50 10.63
C SER A 184 32.10 -87.51 11.72
N ALA A 185 32.72 -87.57 12.90
CA ALA A 185 32.47 -86.61 13.97
C ALA A 185 32.96 -85.21 13.58
N ARG A 186 34.15 -85.07 12.99
CA ARG A 186 34.67 -83.77 12.50
C ARG A 186 33.72 -83.10 11.50
N VAL A 187 33.27 -83.84 10.48
CA VAL A 187 32.33 -83.29 9.47
C VAL A 187 31.01 -82.83 10.12
N LYS A 188 30.50 -83.56 11.12
CA LYS A 188 29.30 -83.13 11.87
C LYS A 188 29.53 -81.85 12.68
N TYR A 189 30.71 -81.69 13.30
CA TYR A 189 31.05 -80.45 14.00
C TYR A 189 31.22 -79.27 13.03
N ASP A 190 31.79 -79.50 11.86
CA ASP A 190 31.92 -78.49 10.82
C ASP A 190 30.54 -78.03 10.29
N ASP A 191 29.62 -78.97 10.05
CA ASP A 191 28.23 -78.67 9.63
C ASP A 191 27.46 -77.89 10.70
N ILE A 192 27.60 -78.27 11.98
CA ILE A 192 26.99 -77.55 13.10
C ILE A 192 27.56 -76.13 13.22
N ALA A 193 28.89 -75.99 13.10
CA ALA A 193 29.55 -74.68 13.14
C ALA A 193 29.11 -73.78 11.98
N GLN A 194 28.98 -74.35 10.78
CA GLN A 194 28.52 -73.61 9.61
C GLN A 194 27.04 -73.20 9.76
N ARG A 195 26.16 -74.12 10.15
CA ARG A 195 24.73 -73.84 10.36
C ARG A 195 24.49 -72.75 11.39
N TYR A 196 25.15 -72.81 12.54
CA TYR A 196 25.00 -71.75 13.55
C TYR A 196 25.69 -70.45 13.16
N GLY A 197 26.80 -70.53 12.42
CA GLY A 197 27.46 -69.37 11.82
C GLY A 197 26.52 -68.61 10.87
N ASP A 198 25.84 -69.33 9.97
CA ASP A 198 24.86 -68.77 9.03
C ASP A 198 23.67 -68.15 9.78
N GLN A 199 23.13 -68.84 10.79
CA GLN A 199 22.01 -68.31 11.60
C GLN A 199 22.38 -67.06 12.40
N LEU A 200 23.60 -66.98 12.96
CA LEU A 200 24.10 -65.78 13.64
C LEU A 200 24.32 -64.63 12.66
N TYR A 201 24.85 -64.94 11.47
CA TYR A 201 25.08 -63.95 10.43
C TYR A 201 23.77 -63.37 9.90
N ASP A 202 22.79 -64.23 9.59
CA ASP A 202 21.45 -63.83 9.18
C ASP A 202 20.69 -63.07 10.27
N GLY A 203 20.94 -63.40 11.54
CA GLY A 203 20.36 -62.73 12.71
C GLY A 203 20.89 -61.31 12.94
N ARG A 204 21.98 -60.90 12.27
CA ARG A 204 22.57 -59.56 12.46
C ARG A 204 21.68 -58.48 11.85
N PHE A 205 21.31 -57.49 12.64
CA PHE A 205 20.60 -56.32 12.15
C PHE A 205 21.57 -55.33 11.48
N ASP A 206 21.28 -54.94 10.24
CA ASP A 206 21.97 -53.87 9.51
C ASP A 206 21.00 -52.68 9.29
N PRO A 207 21.24 -51.51 9.94
CA PRO A 207 20.40 -50.33 9.78
C PRO A 207 20.49 -49.68 8.39
N ALA A 208 21.53 -50.00 7.60
CA ALA A 208 21.72 -49.50 6.24
C ALA A 208 21.14 -50.46 5.17
N ALA A 209 20.85 -51.71 5.52
CA ALA A 209 20.18 -52.65 4.64
C ALA A 209 18.73 -52.20 4.41
N ARG A 210 18.50 -51.49 3.30
CA ARG A 210 17.16 -51.10 2.85
C ARG A 210 16.33 -52.39 2.72
N PRO A 211 15.10 -52.46 3.28
CA PRO A 211 14.28 -53.66 3.16
C PRO A 211 14.10 -54.00 1.68
N ALA A 212 14.57 -55.19 1.27
CA ALA A 212 14.64 -55.62 -0.12
C ALA A 212 13.27 -55.58 -0.84
N THR A 213 12.17 -55.51 -0.09
CA THR A 213 10.80 -55.42 -0.56
C THR A 213 10.54 -54.21 -1.48
N ALA A 214 11.29 -53.10 -1.34
CA ALA A 214 11.13 -51.94 -2.24
C ALA A 214 11.84 -52.11 -3.59
N ALA A 215 12.92 -52.90 -3.66
CA ALA A 215 13.70 -53.09 -4.89
C ALA A 215 13.01 -54.08 -5.86
N THR A 216 12.29 -55.08 -5.33
CA THR A 216 11.53 -56.04 -6.15
C THR A 216 10.26 -55.42 -6.76
N ALA A 217 9.63 -54.46 -6.07
CA ALA A 217 8.47 -53.73 -6.59
C ALA A 217 8.85 -52.76 -7.73
N ALA A 218 10.01 -52.10 -7.65
CA ALA A 218 10.50 -51.19 -8.69
C ALA A 218 10.92 -51.93 -9.98
N THR A 219 11.46 -53.14 -9.88
CA THR A 219 11.84 -53.98 -11.03
C THR A 219 10.64 -54.68 -11.68
N ALA A 220 9.60 -55.05 -10.91
CA ALA A 220 8.35 -55.55 -11.46
C ALA A 220 7.57 -54.48 -12.26
N ALA A 221 7.60 -53.22 -11.80
CA ALA A 221 6.96 -52.10 -12.50
C ALA A 221 7.68 -51.73 -13.83
N SER A 222 9.01 -51.84 -13.89
CA SER A 222 9.75 -51.58 -15.13
C SER A 222 9.60 -52.71 -16.17
N ALA A 223 9.41 -53.96 -15.72
CA ALA A 223 9.16 -55.09 -16.62
C ALA A 223 7.76 -55.04 -17.26
N ALA A 224 6.74 -54.58 -16.53
CA ALA A 224 5.39 -54.40 -17.06
C ALA A 224 5.30 -53.27 -18.11
N GLY A 225 6.12 -52.23 -17.99
CA GLY A 225 6.21 -51.15 -18.99
C GLY A 225 6.86 -51.56 -20.31
N ALA A 226 7.80 -52.53 -20.28
CA ALA A 226 8.47 -53.03 -21.48
C ALA A 226 7.63 -54.05 -22.28
N ALA A 227 6.68 -54.74 -21.65
CA ALA A 227 5.77 -55.66 -22.34
C ALA A 227 4.63 -54.93 -23.10
N GLY A 228 4.25 -53.71 -22.67
CA GLY A 228 3.17 -52.93 -23.29
C GLY A 228 3.56 -52.28 -24.63
N THR A 229 4.83 -52.02 -24.88
CA THR A 229 5.31 -51.38 -26.13
C THR A 229 5.62 -52.36 -27.25
N SER A 230 5.73 -53.66 -26.98
CA SER A 230 5.94 -54.69 -28.01
C SER A 230 4.64 -55.18 -28.68
N ALA A 231 3.46 -54.85 -28.13
CA ALA A 231 2.17 -55.29 -28.67
C ALA A 231 1.52 -54.30 -29.67
N ALA A 232 2.14 -53.13 -29.90
CA ALA A 232 1.61 -52.09 -30.80
C ALA A 232 2.29 -52.03 -32.18
N GLN A 233 3.20 -52.96 -32.48
CA GLN A 233 3.83 -53.10 -33.81
C GLN A 233 3.54 -54.50 -34.38
N LYS A 234 2.28 -54.73 -34.78
CA LYS A 234 1.96 -55.71 -35.82
C LYS A 234 0.67 -55.36 -36.53
#